data_AF-A0A1V9GWW9-F1
#
_entry.id   AF-A0A1V9GWW9-F1
#
_cell.length_a   1.000
_cell.length_b   1.000
_cell.length_c   1.000
_cell.angle_alpha   90.00
_cell.angle_beta   90.00
_cell.angle_gamma   90.00
#
_symmetry.space_group_name_H-M   'P 1'
#
loop_
_entity.id
_entity.type
_entity.pdbx_description
1 polymer ?
#
loop_
_entity_poly.entity_id
_entity_poly.type
_entity_poly.pdbx_seq_one_letter_code
_entity_poly.pdbx_strand_id
1 'polypeptide(L)'
;MEVLRKASSRLKRFNDLAQNVAPTEPTDIKALEARLRAGASAIESARQGLQALAELKLQKRMPPDNIQEHESYLVSHLAVAASLHYSACEKMIDQKMATEFSHVNTQRVEMVVLSPEALRLQQPESWLALRGQLLNALSAMEEVCQRIKSPMTGQGPREALKDNLRSSGR
;
A
#
# COMPACT_ATOMS: atom_id res chain seq x y z
N MET A 1 5.01 23.23 -1.80
CA MET A 1 5.15 22.78 -3.21
C MET A 1 6.20 21.70 -3.38
N GLU A 2 7.45 21.88 -2.92
CA GLU A 2 8.51 20.89 -3.17
C GLU A 2 8.26 19.52 -2.51
N VAL A 3 7.74 19.49 -1.28
CA VAL A 3 7.38 18.25 -0.57
C VAL A 3 6.31 17.47 -1.34
N LEU A 4 5.23 18.14 -1.74
CA LEU A 4 4.13 17.57 -2.52
C LEU A 4 4.63 16.96 -3.86
N ARG A 5 5.53 17.67 -4.55
CA ARG A 5 6.12 17.20 -5.82
C ARG A 5 6.98 15.95 -5.62
N LYS A 6 7.84 15.94 -4.60
CA LYS A 6 8.70 14.79 -4.27
C LYS A 6 7.87 13.57 -3.86
N ALA A 7 6.87 13.78 -3.00
CA ALA A 7 5.93 12.75 -2.57
C ALA A 7 5.22 12.09 -3.76
N SER A 8 4.63 12.92 -4.62
CA SER A 8 3.89 12.47 -5.81
C SER A 8 4.78 11.69 -6.79
N SER A 9 6.02 12.16 -7.01
CA SER A 9 6.99 11.52 -7.90
C SER A 9 7.45 10.15 -7.38
N ARG A 10 7.76 10.03 -6.08
CA ARG A 10 8.16 8.76 -5.45
C ARG A 10 7.04 7.73 -5.52
N LEU A 11 5.83 8.17 -5.20
CA LEU A 11 4.65 7.33 -5.21
C LEU A 11 4.33 6.83 -6.63
N LYS A 12 4.44 7.71 -7.63
CA LYS A 12 4.30 7.33 -9.05
C LYS A 12 5.29 6.23 -9.43
N ARG A 13 6.58 6.45 -9.16
CA ARG A 13 7.64 5.50 -9.50
C ARG A 13 7.40 4.14 -8.86
N PHE A 14 6.97 4.10 -7.61
CA PHE A 14 6.64 2.85 -6.94
C PHE A 14 5.50 2.12 -7.64
N ASN A 15 4.40 2.81 -7.92
CA ASN A 15 3.24 2.20 -8.58
C ASN A 15 3.57 1.74 -10.00
N ASP A 16 4.29 2.55 -10.78
CA ASP A 16 4.76 2.18 -12.13
C ASP A 16 5.65 0.93 -12.08
N LEU A 17 6.59 0.87 -11.14
CA LEU A 17 7.45 -0.30 -10.97
C LEU A 17 6.66 -1.53 -10.53
N ALA A 18 5.73 -1.38 -9.60
CA ALA A 18 4.97 -2.49 -9.07
C ALA A 18 3.90 -3.01 -10.05
N GLN A 19 3.41 -2.18 -10.98
CA GLN A 19 2.52 -2.59 -12.06
C GLN A 19 3.26 -3.21 -13.24
N ASN A 20 4.46 -2.73 -13.57
CA ASN A 20 5.24 -3.22 -14.72
C ASN A 20 6.14 -4.41 -14.39
N VAL A 21 6.52 -4.59 -13.12
CA VAL A 21 7.17 -5.81 -12.66
C VAL A 21 6.06 -6.83 -12.39
N ALA A 22 5.69 -7.57 -13.44
CA ALA A 22 4.97 -8.84 -13.34
C ALA A 22 5.54 -9.68 -12.19
N PRO A 23 4.77 -10.59 -11.55
CA PRO A 23 5.22 -11.32 -10.38
C PRO A 23 6.40 -12.23 -10.78
N THR A 24 7.61 -11.68 -10.74
CA THR A 24 8.83 -12.47 -10.60
C THR A 24 8.61 -13.34 -9.39
N GLU A 25 8.79 -14.63 -9.66
CA GLU A 25 8.26 -15.79 -8.94
C GLU A 25 8.20 -15.60 -7.41
N PRO A 26 7.18 -16.20 -6.75
CA PRO A 26 6.94 -16.11 -5.31
C PRO A 26 8.07 -16.65 -4.41
N THR A 27 9.24 -16.97 -4.96
CA THR A 27 10.35 -17.67 -4.30
C THR A 27 11.54 -16.79 -3.93
N ASP A 28 11.71 -15.58 -4.48
CA ASP A 28 12.83 -14.71 -4.08
C ASP A 28 12.48 -13.85 -2.86
N ILE A 29 12.85 -14.36 -1.67
CA ILE A 29 12.71 -13.67 -0.37
C ILE A 29 13.23 -12.23 -0.45
N LYS A 30 14.37 -12.01 -1.10
CA LYS A 30 15.00 -10.68 -1.18
C LYS A 30 14.17 -9.72 -2.01
N ALA A 31 13.55 -10.21 -3.08
CA ALA A 31 12.64 -9.43 -3.90
C ALA A 31 11.38 -9.04 -3.10
N LEU A 32 10.83 -9.95 -2.29
CA LEU A 32 9.69 -9.65 -1.42
C LEU A 32 10.07 -8.64 -0.31
N GLU A 33 11.21 -8.79 0.35
CA GLU A 33 11.70 -7.82 1.33
C GLU A 33 11.90 -6.42 0.73
N ALA A 34 12.44 -6.35 -0.49
CA ALA A 34 12.60 -5.09 -1.21
C ALA A 34 11.24 -4.45 -1.54
N ARG A 35 10.27 -5.26 -1.98
CA ARG A 35 8.88 -4.83 -2.22
C ARG A 35 8.22 -4.32 -0.95
N LEU A 36 8.39 -4.99 0.18
CA LEU A 36 7.87 -4.56 1.49
C LEU A 36 8.45 -3.20 1.89
N ARG A 37 9.78 -3.03 1.80
CA ARG A 37 10.45 -1.76 2.11
C ARG A 37 9.98 -0.62 1.19
N ALA A 38 9.84 -0.91 -0.09
CA ALA A 38 9.39 0.06 -1.08
C ALA A 38 7.92 0.45 -0.87
N GLY A 39 7.04 -0.52 -0.58
CA GLY A 39 5.62 -0.29 -0.28
C GLY A 39 5.41 0.58 0.96
N ALA A 40 6.13 0.28 2.06
CA ALA A 40 6.10 1.10 3.26
C ALA A 40 6.53 2.55 2.98
N SER A 41 7.61 2.73 2.20
CA SER A 41 8.11 4.05 1.81
C SER A 41 7.14 4.82 0.90
N ALA A 42 6.40 4.11 0.05
CA ALA A 42 5.41 4.68 -0.85
C ALA A 42 4.18 5.18 -0.07
N ILE A 43 3.66 4.37 0.86
CA ILE A 43 2.57 4.77 1.78
C ILE A 43 2.97 6.03 2.56
N GLU A 44 4.16 6.03 3.15
CA GLU A 44 4.66 7.19 3.91
C GLU A 44 4.80 8.44 3.02
N SER A 45 5.33 8.29 1.80
CA SER A 45 5.42 9.40 0.85
C SER A 45 4.05 9.95 0.48
N ALA A 46 3.04 9.09 0.29
CA ALA A 46 1.69 9.52 -0.01
C ALA A 46 1.05 10.31 1.16
N ARG A 47 1.23 9.84 2.40
CA ARG A 47 0.79 10.55 3.61
C ARG A 47 1.42 11.92 3.74
N GLN A 48 2.74 12.01 3.55
CA GLN A 48 3.45 13.29 3.52
C GLN A 48 2.93 14.23 2.42
N GLY A 49 2.59 13.68 1.25
CA GLY A 49 1.95 14.42 0.17
C GLY A 49 0.58 14.98 0.58
N LEU A 50 -0.26 14.15 1.20
CA LEU A 50 -1.59 14.55 1.68
C LEU A 50 -1.50 15.60 2.79
N GLN A 51 -0.55 15.47 3.72
CA GLN A 51 -0.31 16.47 4.75
C GLN A 51 0.14 17.81 4.14
N ALA A 52 1.12 17.78 3.24
CA ALA A 52 1.59 18.99 2.55
C ALA A 52 0.47 19.66 1.74
N LEU A 53 -0.44 18.89 1.16
CA LEU A 53 -1.61 19.41 0.47
C LEU A 53 -2.60 20.09 1.44
N ALA A 54 -2.81 19.50 2.62
CA ALA A 54 -3.67 20.07 3.66
C ALA A 54 -3.13 21.44 4.12
N GLU A 55 -1.82 21.53 4.33
CA GLU A 55 -1.14 22.78 4.71
C GLU A 55 -1.28 23.86 3.63
N LEU A 56 -1.11 23.50 2.35
CA LEU A 56 -1.29 24.43 1.23
C LEU A 56 -2.72 24.97 1.13
N LYS A 57 -3.72 24.11 1.38
CA LYS A 57 -5.12 24.51 1.45
C LYS A 57 -5.35 25.47 2.62
N LEU A 58 -4.87 25.15 3.82
CA LEU A 58 -5.01 25.97 5.02
C LEU A 58 -4.42 27.38 4.82
N GLN A 59 -3.26 27.45 4.18
CA GLN A 59 -2.58 28.71 3.87
C GLN A 59 -3.18 29.45 2.66
N LYS A 60 -4.20 28.91 2.00
CA LYS A 60 -4.79 29.44 0.75
C LYS A 60 -3.75 29.67 -0.36
N ARG A 61 -2.70 28.83 -0.40
CA ARG A 61 -1.58 28.94 -1.36
C ARG A 61 -1.77 28.12 -2.63
N MET A 62 -2.94 27.50 -2.78
CA MET A 62 -3.28 26.71 -3.95
C MET A 62 -4.79 26.87 -4.23
N PRO A 63 -5.19 27.06 -5.50
CA PRO A 63 -6.60 27.09 -5.88
C PRO A 63 -7.34 25.79 -5.54
N PRO A 64 -8.65 25.83 -5.25
CA PRO A 64 -9.45 24.64 -4.94
C PRO A 64 -9.36 23.53 -5.99
N ASP A 65 -9.42 23.87 -7.28
CA ASP A 65 -9.36 22.89 -8.37
C ASP A 65 -8.02 22.12 -8.37
N ASN A 66 -6.92 22.84 -8.17
CA ASN A 66 -5.59 22.22 -8.06
C ASN A 66 -5.47 21.34 -6.81
N ILE A 67 -6.08 21.74 -5.68
CA ILE A 67 -6.14 20.89 -4.48
C ILE A 67 -6.88 19.59 -4.79
N GLN A 68 -8.02 19.66 -5.46
CA GLN A 68 -8.83 18.48 -5.79
C GLN A 68 -8.07 17.51 -6.72
N GLU A 69 -7.40 18.02 -7.75
CA GLU A 69 -6.61 17.19 -8.66
C GLU A 69 -5.48 16.46 -7.93
N HIS A 70 -4.71 17.17 -7.11
CA HIS A 70 -3.59 16.59 -6.36
C HIS A 70 -4.07 15.62 -5.29
N GLU A 71 -5.20 15.91 -4.63
CA GLU A 71 -5.84 15.00 -3.69
C GLU A 71 -6.25 13.70 -4.39
N SER A 72 -6.97 13.81 -5.50
CA SER A 72 -7.43 12.64 -6.28
C SER A 72 -6.25 11.78 -6.73
N TYR A 73 -5.18 12.41 -7.20
CA TYR A 73 -3.94 11.74 -7.58
C TYR A 73 -3.32 10.99 -6.40
N LEU A 74 -3.11 11.67 -5.27
CA LEU A 74 -2.46 11.10 -4.09
C LEU A 74 -3.29 9.97 -3.47
N VAL A 75 -4.61 10.14 -3.36
CA VAL A 75 -5.51 9.12 -2.80
C VAL A 75 -5.55 7.88 -3.69
N SER A 76 -5.65 8.05 -5.01
CA SER A 76 -5.65 6.92 -5.95
C SER A 76 -4.35 6.14 -5.88
N HIS A 77 -3.22 6.84 -5.83
CA HIS A 77 -1.92 6.19 -5.75
C HIS A 77 -1.62 5.58 -4.38
N LEU A 78 -2.12 6.17 -3.29
CA LEU A 78 -2.08 5.58 -1.95
C LEU A 78 -2.85 4.25 -1.93
N ALA A 79 -4.03 4.20 -2.54
CA ALA A 79 -4.82 2.97 -2.64
C ALA A 79 -4.04 1.85 -3.33
N VAL A 80 -3.43 2.15 -4.48
CA VAL A 80 -2.57 1.20 -5.21
C VAL A 80 -1.39 0.76 -4.34
N ALA A 81 -0.66 1.70 -3.73
CA ALA A 81 0.49 1.38 -2.88
C ALA A 81 0.11 0.51 -1.68
N ALA A 82 -0.99 0.83 -1.00
CA ALA A 82 -1.50 0.06 0.14
C ALA A 82 -1.91 -1.36 -0.28
N SER A 83 -2.62 -1.52 -1.40
CA SER A 83 -3.03 -2.84 -1.91
C SER A 83 -1.85 -3.74 -2.26
N LEU A 84 -0.84 -3.19 -2.93
CA LEU A 84 0.35 -3.92 -3.31
C LEU A 84 1.21 -4.27 -2.09
N HIS A 85 1.31 -3.35 -1.13
CA HIS A 85 2.03 -3.60 0.11
C HIS A 85 1.35 -4.68 0.96
N TYR A 86 0.02 -4.67 1.04
CA TYR A 86 -0.75 -5.72 1.70
C TYR A 86 -0.52 -7.09 1.06
N SER A 87 -0.65 -7.20 -0.27
CA SER A 87 -0.39 -8.46 -0.99
C SER A 87 1.06 -8.95 -0.81
N ALA A 88 2.04 -8.04 -0.74
CA ALA A 88 3.41 -8.41 -0.43
C ALA A 88 3.58 -8.92 1.01
N CYS A 89 2.81 -8.39 1.97
CA CYS A 89 2.79 -8.90 3.34
C CYS A 89 2.21 -10.32 3.38
N GLU A 90 1.09 -10.58 2.68
CA GLU A 90 0.50 -11.92 2.59
C GLU A 90 1.50 -12.94 2.03
N LYS A 91 2.17 -12.62 0.92
CA LYS A 91 3.18 -13.51 0.33
C LYS A 91 4.36 -13.79 1.27
N MET A 92 4.79 -12.78 2.04
CA MET A 92 5.85 -12.96 3.04
C MET A 92 5.38 -13.83 4.22
N ILE A 93 4.11 -13.70 4.62
CA ILE A 93 3.51 -14.59 5.63
C ILE A 93 3.53 -16.03 5.11
N ASP A 94 3.02 -16.29 3.91
CA ASP A 94 3.01 -17.63 3.31
C ASP A 94 4.41 -18.23 3.23
N GLN A 95 5.39 -17.42 2.81
CA GLN A 95 6.77 -17.84 2.72
C GLN A 95 7.37 -18.16 4.09
N LYS A 96 7.21 -17.28 5.09
CA LYS A 96 7.71 -17.53 6.44
C LYS A 96 7.00 -18.73 7.08
N MET A 97 5.71 -18.91 6.81
CA MET A 97 4.94 -20.09 7.23
C MET A 97 5.56 -21.36 6.64
N ALA A 98 5.91 -21.38 5.35
CA ALA A 98 6.54 -22.53 4.71
C ALA A 98 7.98 -22.82 5.17
N THR A 99 8.75 -21.79 5.58
CA THR A 99 10.15 -21.95 5.96
C THR A 99 10.38 -22.18 7.45
N GLU A 100 9.63 -21.48 8.30
CA GLU A 100 9.78 -21.55 9.77
C GLU A 100 8.86 -22.59 10.40
N PHE A 101 7.77 -22.94 9.71
CA PHE A 101 6.88 -24.01 10.10
C PHE A 101 6.90 -25.08 9.00
N SER A 102 6.64 -26.33 9.36
CA SER A 102 6.32 -27.35 8.35
C SER A 102 4.88 -27.12 7.87
N HIS A 103 4.62 -25.96 7.27
CA HIS A 103 3.33 -25.60 6.70
C HIS A 103 3.11 -26.43 5.44
N VAL A 104 2.07 -27.23 5.47
CA VAL A 104 1.63 -28.02 4.32
C VAL A 104 0.28 -27.48 3.91
N ASN A 105 0.26 -26.70 2.84
CA ASN A 105 -0.98 -26.32 2.18
C ASN A 105 -1.38 -27.43 1.20
N THR A 106 -2.36 -28.23 1.58
CA THR A 106 -3.09 -29.07 0.62
C THR A 106 -4.39 -28.36 0.28
N GLN A 107 -4.87 -28.43 -0.96
CA GLN A 107 -6.13 -27.80 -1.42
C GLN A 107 -7.38 -28.11 -0.56
N ARG A 108 -7.27 -29.00 0.44
CA ARG A 108 -8.34 -29.42 1.36
C ARG A 108 -8.08 -29.11 2.83
N VAL A 109 -6.83 -28.96 3.27
CA VAL A 109 -6.47 -28.76 4.68
C VAL A 109 -5.20 -27.91 4.78
N GLU A 110 -5.27 -26.86 5.60
CA GLU A 110 -4.12 -26.08 6.03
C GLU A 110 -3.61 -26.66 7.35
N MET A 111 -2.37 -27.17 7.35
CA MET A 111 -1.77 -27.79 8.53
C MET A 111 -0.43 -27.12 8.86
N VAL A 112 -0.31 -26.68 10.12
CA VAL A 112 0.93 -26.12 10.69
C VAL A 112 1.45 -27.09 11.73
N VAL A 113 2.62 -27.67 11.51
CA VAL A 113 3.31 -28.48 12.53
C VAL A 113 4.24 -27.58 13.34
N LEU A 114 3.93 -27.43 14.62
CA LEU A 114 4.76 -26.72 15.60
C LEU A 114 5.71 -27.72 16.28
N SER A 115 6.74 -28.18 15.56
CA SER A 115 7.77 -29.01 16.18
C SER A 115 8.67 -28.18 17.11
N PRO A 116 9.30 -28.79 18.13
CA PRO A 116 10.32 -28.12 18.95
C PRO A 116 11.45 -27.50 18.12
N GLU A 117 11.82 -28.11 16.99
CA GLU A 117 12.79 -27.59 16.03
C GLU A 117 12.26 -26.35 15.28
N ALA A 118 10.99 -26.36 14.84
CA ALA A 118 10.35 -25.22 14.20
C ALA A 118 10.23 -24.02 15.17
N LEU A 119 9.88 -24.28 16.44
CA LEU A 119 9.86 -23.27 17.49
C LEU A 119 11.22 -22.58 17.69
N ARG A 120 12.33 -23.31 17.53
CA ARG A 120 13.69 -22.75 17.63
C ARG A 120 14.09 -21.91 16.41
N LEU A 121 13.47 -22.13 15.25
CA LEU A 121 13.72 -21.36 14.03
C LEU A 121 12.95 -20.05 13.98
N GLN A 122 11.95 -19.88 14.85
CA GLN A 122 11.16 -18.65 14.90
C GLN A 122 12.02 -17.45 15.27
N GLN A 123 11.81 -16.36 14.54
CA GLN A 123 12.34 -15.04 14.90
C GLN A 123 11.16 -14.11 15.22
N PRO A 124 10.73 -14.03 16.50
CA PRO A 124 9.52 -13.28 16.89
C PRO A 124 9.51 -11.83 16.40
N GLU A 125 10.64 -11.15 16.43
CA GLU A 125 10.75 -9.75 16.00
C GLU A 125 10.44 -9.57 14.51
N SER A 126 10.81 -10.53 13.67
CA SER A 126 10.50 -10.49 12.25
C SER A 126 8.99 -10.64 11.97
N TRP A 127 8.30 -11.45 12.78
CA TRP A 127 6.83 -11.58 12.74
C TRP A 127 6.14 -10.32 13.24
N LEU A 128 6.63 -9.71 14.31
CA LEU A 128 6.13 -8.44 14.82
C LEU A 128 6.31 -7.30 13.81
N ALA A 129 7.46 -7.25 13.13
CA ALA A 129 7.71 -6.28 12.06
C ALA A 129 6.74 -6.47 10.89
N LEU A 130 6.51 -7.71 10.46
CA LEU A 130 5.56 -8.03 9.39
C LEU A 130 4.12 -7.69 9.76
N ARG A 131 3.72 -7.97 11.01
CA ARG A 131 2.43 -7.52 11.56
C ARG A 131 2.30 -6.00 11.52
N GLY A 132 3.35 -5.27 11.90
CA GLY A 132 3.39 -3.81 11.82
C GLY A 132 3.17 -3.29 10.40
N GLN A 133 3.81 -3.91 9.41
CA GLN A 133 3.65 -3.56 7.99
C GLN A 133 2.24 -3.85 7.48
N LEU A 134 1.65 -4.99 7.84
CA LEU A 134 0.27 -5.33 7.49
C LEU A 134 -0.73 -4.31 8.07
N LEU A 135 -0.59 -3.98 9.35
CA LEU A 135 -1.41 -2.96 10.00
C LEU A 135 -1.24 -1.58 9.35
N ASN A 136 -0.02 -1.25 8.93
CA ASN A 136 0.25 -0.01 8.21
C ASN A 136 -0.47 0.04 6.85
N ALA A 137 -0.48 -1.07 6.10
CA ALA A 137 -1.21 -1.19 4.85
C ALA A 137 -2.74 -1.07 5.04
N LEU A 138 -3.29 -1.74 6.07
CA LEU A 138 -4.71 -1.65 6.41
C LEU A 138 -5.12 -0.23 6.81
N SER A 139 -4.33 0.42 7.66
CA SER A 139 -4.54 1.83 8.03
C SER A 139 -4.52 2.75 6.80
N ALA A 140 -3.59 2.53 5.87
CA ALA A 140 -3.54 3.28 4.62
C ALA A 140 -4.79 3.07 3.73
N MET A 141 -5.34 1.85 3.67
CA MET A 141 -6.61 1.59 2.97
C MET A 141 -7.79 2.29 3.66
N GLU A 142 -7.81 2.31 5.00
CA GLU A 142 -8.83 3.02 5.76
C GLU A 142 -8.75 4.54 5.52
N GLU A 143 -7.54 5.12 5.52
CA GLU A 143 -7.29 6.52 5.17
C GLU A 143 -7.86 6.86 3.79
N VAL A 144 -7.65 6.00 2.79
CA VAL A 144 -8.24 6.16 1.45
C VAL A 144 -9.77 6.21 1.53
N CYS A 145 -10.39 5.26 2.24
CA CYS A 145 -11.85 5.21 2.39
C CYS A 145 -12.38 6.47 3.07
N GLN A 146 -11.73 6.92 4.14
CA GLN A 146 -12.08 8.14 4.86
C GLN A 146 -11.95 9.37 3.95
N ARG A 147 -10.92 9.42 3.10
CA ARG A 147 -10.69 10.56 2.21
C ARG A 147 -11.67 10.63 1.04
N ILE A 148 -12.09 9.49 0.52
CA ILE A 148 -13.18 9.41 -0.46
C ILE A 148 -14.50 9.92 0.14
N LYS A 149 -14.78 9.57 1.41
CA LYS A 149 -15.98 10.03 2.13
C LYS A 149 -15.92 11.52 2.47
N SER A 150 -14.74 12.03 2.82
CA SER A 150 -14.51 13.41 3.26
C SER A 150 -13.34 14.06 2.50
N PRO A 151 -13.57 14.52 1.25
CA PRO A 151 -12.59 15.17 0.40
C PRO A 151 -12.20 16.56 0.93
N MET A 152 -11.00 17.04 0.58
CA MET A 152 -10.45 18.28 1.14
C MET A 152 -11.28 19.48 0.71
N THR A 153 -11.80 19.48 -0.51
CA THR A 153 -12.62 20.58 -1.03
C THR A 153 -14.12 20.36 -0.82
N GLY A 154 -14.54 19.25 -0.21
CA GLY A 154 -15.96 18.86 -0.11
C GLY A 154 -16.59 18.41 -1.43
N GLN A 155 -15.94 18.69 -2.57
CA GLN A 155 -16.24 18.07 -3.84
C GLN A 155 -15.56 16.70 -3.88
N GLY A 156 -16.37 15.64 -3.74
CA GLY A 156 -15.90 14.26 -3.89
C GLY A 156 -15.21 14.01 -5.22
N PRO A 157 -14.53 12.85 -5.35
CA PRO A 157 -14.07 12.36 -6.65
C PRO A 157 -15.26 11.94 -7.56
N ARG A 158 -16.42 12.59 -7.40
CA ARG A 158 -17.74 12.18 -7.87
C ARG A 158 -17.92 12.31 -9.37
N GLU A 159 -17.16 13.18 -10.03
CA GLU A 159 -17.24 13.35 -11.48
C GLU A 159 -16.11 12.58 -12.19
N ALA A 160 -14.87 12.66 -11.71
CA ALA A 160 -13.74 11.91 -12.29
C ALA A 160 -13.87 10.37 -12.15
N LEU A 161 -14.41 9.85 -11.04
CA LEU A 161 -14.68 8.40 -10.91
C LEU A 161 -15.92 7.96 -11.69
N LYS A 162 -16.95 8.82 -11.83
CA LYS A 162 -18.13 8.52 -12.66
C LYS A 162 -17.73 8.36 -14.13
N ASP A 163 -16.84 9.21 -14.62
CA ASP A 163 -16.42 9.16 -16.02
C ASP A 163 -15.60 7.90 -16.31
N ASN A 164 -14.72 7.47 -15.40
CA ASN A 164 -13.98 6.22 -15.51
C ASN A 164 -14.87 4.96 -15.38
N LEU A 165 -15.94 5.01 -14.57
CA LEU A 165 -16.92 3.92 -14.47
C LEU A 165 -17.87 3.87 -15.67
N ARG A 166 -18.11 5.00 -16.36
CA ARG A 166 -18.93 5.08 -17.58
C ARG A 166 -18.16 4.75 -18.85
N SER A 167 -16.84 4.91 -18.88
CA SER A 167 -15.98 4.58 -20.02
C SER A 167 -15.57 3.11 -20.08
N SER A 168 -15.65 2.37 -18.97
CA SER A 168 -15.40 0.92 -18.91
C SER A 168 -16.63 0.05 -19.25
N GLY A 169 -17.74 0.68 -19.66
CA GLY A 169 -19.02 0.02 -19.95
C GLY A 169 -19.47 0.14 -21.41
N ARG A 170 -18.54 0.30 -22.36
CA ARG A 170 -18.81 0.19 -23.80
C ARG A 170 -17.91 -0.84 -24.44
#